data_AF-A0A1F1QNI5-F1
#
_entry.id   AF-A0A1F1QNI5-F1
#
_cell.length_a   1.000
_cell.length_b   1.000
_cell.length_c   1.000
_cell.angle_alpha   90.00
_cell.angle_beta   90.00
_cell.angle_gamma   90.00
#
_symmetry.space_group_name_H-M   'P 1'
#
loop_
_entity.id
_entity.type
_entity.pdbx_description
1 polymer ?
#
loop_
_entity_poly.entity_id
_entity_poly.type
_entity_poly.pdbx_seq_one_letter_code
_entity_poly.pdbx_strand_id
1 'polypeptide(L)' 'MTKVKFNLDDELAILLQAYQDQSGTDRDAIINQAVKQLLVKKLGKKRIAQLLKDSEDGSDYQLEQFFSSYDWLE' A
#
# COMPACT_ATOMS: atom_id res chain seq x y z
N MET A 1 6.77 5.01 -13.26
CA MET A 1 5.96 5.34 -12.07
C MET A 1 5.16 6.59 -12.34
N THR A 2 3.84 6.50 -12.37
CA THR A 2 2.95 7.67 -12.48
C THR A 2 2.91 8.36 -11.12
N LYS A 3 3.39 9.62 -11.03
CA LYS A 3 3.28 10.42 -9.80
C LYS A 3 1.87 11.00 -9.70
N VAL A 4 1.11 10.55 -8.71
CA VAL A 4 -0.21 11.08 -8.40
C VAL A 4 -0.08 12.17 -7.34
N LYS A 5 -0.71 13.33 -7.55
CA LYS A 5 -0.83 14.36 -6.51
C LYS A 5 -2.08 14.08 -5.67
N PHE A 6 -1.92 14.03 -4.37
CA PHE A 6 -3.01 13.90 -3.40
C PHE A 6 -2.79 14.92 -2.28
N ASN A 7 -3.88 15.40 -1.70
CA ASN A 7 -3.85 16.26 -0.53
C ASN A 7 -4.16 15.41 0.71
N LEU A 8 -3.34 15.56 1.74
CA LEU A 8 -3.62 15.06 3.08
C LEU A 8 -4.23 16.20 3.89
N ASP A 9 -5.12 15.88 4.81
CA ASP A 9 -5.50 16.84 5.84
C ASP A 9 -4.31 17.14 6.77
N ASP A 10 -4.40 18.26 7.48
CA ASP A 10 -3.29 18.79 8.30
C ASP A 10 -2.88 17.81 9.40
N GLU A 11 -3.84 17.11 10.03
CA GLU A 11 -3.57 16.14 11.09
C GLU A 11 -2.79 14.93 10.55
N LEU A 12 -3.22 14.38 9.41
CA LEU A 12 -2.55 13.25 8.78
C LEU A 12 -1.16 13.62 8.28
N ALA A 13 -0.99 14.85 7.77
CA ALA A 13 0.30 15.36 7.34
C ALA A 13 1.31 15.43 8.50
N ILE A 14 0.87 15.89 9.68
CA ILE A 14 1.70 15.94 10.90
C ILE A 14 2.10 14.53 11.34
N LEU A 15 1.14 13.61 11.41
CA LEU A 15 1.41 12.23 11.83
C LEU A 15 2.34 11.50 10.87
N LEU A 16 2.15 11.71 9.56
CA LEU A 16 3.01 11.15 8.54
C LEU A 16 4.44 11.67 8.66
N GLN A 17 4.62 12.98 8.82
CA GLN A 17 5.95 13.58 9.00
C GLN A 17 6.64 13.03 10.26
N ALA A 18 5.94 12.95 11.39
CA ALA A 18 6.50 12.41 12.63
C ALA A 18 6.98 10.96 12.46
N TYR A 19 6.20 10.12 11.76
CA TYR A 19 6.59 8.74 11.47
C TYR A 19 7.76 8.65 10.49
N GLN A 20 7.82 9.53 9.47
CA GLN A 20 8.96 9.61 8.56
C GLN A 20 10.25 9.95 9.31
N ASP A 21 10.21 10.95 10.19
CA ASP A 21 11.38 11.37 10.98
C ASP A 21 11.85 10.28 11.94
N GLN A 22 10.92 9.50 12.51
CA GLN A 22 11.25 8.40 13.42
C GLN A 22 11.80 7.16 12.70
N SER A 23 11.21 6.77 11.56
CA SER A 23 11.51 5.51 10.90
C SER A 23 12.53 5.64 9.77
N GLY A 24 12.77 6.84 9.26
CA GLY A 24 13.54 7.07 8.03
C GLY A 24 12.86 6.55 6.76
N THR A 25 11.60 6.13 6.85
CA THR A 25 10.86 5.57 5.71
C THR A 25 10.37 6.66 4.77
N ASP A 26 10.44 6.41 3.47
CA ASP A 26 9.90 7.33 2.46
C ASP A 26 8.38 7.49 2.57
N ARG A 27 7.91 8.71 2.30
CA ARG A 27 6.49 9.07 2.36
C ARG A 27 5.61 8.17 1.51
N ASP A 28 6.02 7.94 0.26
CA ASP A 28 5.24 7.17 -0.69
C ASP A 28 5.24 5.69 -0.29
N ALA A 29 6.32 5.18 0.31
CA ALA A 29 6.35 3.83 0.87
C ALA A 29 5.32 3.66 2.01
N ILE A 30 5.25 4.61 2.94
CA ILE A 30 4.27 4.60 4.04
C ILE A 30 2.84 4.62 3.52
N ILE A 31 2.55 5.52 2.58
CA ILE A 31 1.20 5.67 2.01
C ILE A 31 0.81 4.42 1.23
N ASN A 32 1.71 3.88 0.41
CA ASN A 32 1.45 2.64 -0.32
C ASN A 32 1.17 1.48 0.65
N GLN A 33 1.88 1.40 1.76
CA GLN A 33 1.64 0.39 2.79
C GLN A 33 0.27 0.57 3.46
N ALA A 34 -0.09 1.79 3.85
CA ALA A 34 -1.38 2.10 4.45
C ALA A 34 -2.55 1.78 3.49
N VAL A 35 -2.43 2.16 2.22
CA VAL A 35 -3.42 1.85 1.18
C VAL A 35 -3.52 0.34 0.97
N LYS A 36 -2.40 -0.38 0.87
CA LYS A 36 -2.39 -1.84 0.75
C LYS A 36 -3.14 -2.50 1.91
N GLN A 37 -2.83 -2.11 3.15
CA GLN A 37 -3.50 -2.65 4.34
C GLN A 37 -5.01 -2.42 4.32
N LEU A 38 -5.43 -1.19 3.96
CA LEU A 38 -6.84 -0.84 3.86
C LEU A 38 -7.54 -1.73 2.82
N LEU A 39 -6.93 -1.90 1.64
CA LEU A 39 -7.48 -2.74 0.59
C LEU A 39 -7.62 -4.20 1.04
N VAL A 40 -6.59 -4.78 1.67
CA VAL A 40 -6.68 -6.17 2.16
C VAL A 40 -7.76 -6.33 3.23
N LYS A 41 -7.89 -5.35 4.14
CA LYS A 41 -8.94 -5.37 5.17
C LYS A 41 -10.35 -5.26 4.58
N LYS A 42 -10.52 -4.46 3.52
CA LYS A 42 -11.84 -4.16 2.94
C LYS A 42 -12.28 -5.17 1.88
N LEU A 43 -11.35 -5.64 1.04
CA LEU A 43 -11.63 -6.51 -0.10
C LEU A 43 -11.29 -7.97 0.19
N GLY A 44 -10.33 -8.23 1.09
CA GLY A 44 -9.80 -9.56 1.34
C GLY A 44 -8.79 -10.00 0.27
N LYS A 45 -7.86 -10.88 0.68
CA LYS A 45 -6.76 -11.36 -0.18
C LYS A 45 -7.26 -12.02 -1.48
N LYS A 46 -8.32 -12.84 -1.41
CA LYS A 46 -8.89 -13.55 -2.57
C LYS A 46 -9.42 -12.58 -3.64
N ARG A 47 -10.16 -11.55 -3.22
CA ARG A 47 -10.75 -10.58 -4.16
C ARG A 47 -9.66 -9.71 -4.81
N ILE A 48 -8.65 -9.32 -4.05
CA ILE A 48 -7.49 -8.60 -4.59
C ILE A 48 -6.73 -9.44 -5.61
N ALA A 49 -6.49 -10.72 -5.30
CA ALA A 49 -5.82 -11.62 -6.24
C ALA A 49 -6.59 -11.75 -7.55
N GLN A 50 -7.92 -11.86 -7.48
CA GLN A 50 -8.77 -11.87 -8.67
C GLN A 50 -8.69 -10.55 -9.45
N LEU A 51 -8.87 -9.40 -8.77
CA LEU A 51 -8.82 -8.08 -9.42
C LEU A 51 -7.47 -7.79 -10.10
N LEU A 52 -6.37 -8.24 -9.49
CA LEU A 52 -5.05 -8.10 -10.07
C LEU A 52 -4.88 -9.05 -11.26
N LYS A 53 -5.30 -10.33 -11.19
CA LYS A 53 -5.28 -11.26 -12.34
C LYS A 53 -6.13 -10.79 -13.52
N ASP A 54 -7.26 -10.16 -13.23
CA ASP A 54 -8.18 -9.66 -14.24
C ASP A 54 -7.68 -8.36 -14.89
N SER A 55 -6.73 -7.65 -14.27
CA SER A 55 -6.00 -6.56 -14.91
C SER A 55 -4.97 -7.12 -15.88
N GLU A 56 -4.80 -6.52 -17.06
CA GLU A 56 -3.90 -7.03 -18.13
C GLU A 56 -2.44 -7.25 -17.68
N ASP A 57 -2.04 -6.67 -16.53
CA ASP A 57 -0.71 -6.80 -15.93
C ASP A 57 -0.60 -7.91 -14.85
N GLY A 58 -1.69 -8.60 -14.54
CA GLY A 58 -1.91 -9.52 -13.43
C GLY A 58 -1.14 -10.83 -13.43
N SER A 59 0.18 -10.80 -13.52
CA SER A 59 1.02 -11.99 -13.38
C SER A 59 1.07 -12.50 -11.93
N ASP A 60 1.26 -13.81 -11.76
CA ASP A 60 1.45 -14.42 -10.43
C ASP A 60 2.63 -13.78 -9.66
N TYR A 61 3.66 -13.28 -10.37
CA TYR A 61 4.77 -12.52 -9.78
C TYR A 61 4.31 -11.20 -9.14
N GLN A 62 3.39 -10.46 -9.75
CA GLN A 62 2.86 -9.22 -9.17
C GLN A 62 2.01 -9.49 -7.93
N LEU A 63 1.28 -10.61 -7.91
CA LEU A 63 0.57 -11.05 -6.71
C LEU A 63 1.53 -11.38 -5.57
N GLU A 64 2.60 -12.12 -5.87
CA GLU A 64 3.65 -12.43 -4.89
C GLU A 64 4.29 -11.15 -4.36
N GLN A 65 4.61 -10.17 -5.21
CA GLN A 65 5.12 -8.87 -4.75
C GLN A 65 4.12 -8.08 -3.90
N PHE A 66 2.82 -8.16 -4.23
CA PHE A 66 1.77 -7.51 -3.45
C PHE A 66 1.63 -8.14 -2.05
N PHE A 67 1.70 -9.48 -1.96
CA PHE A 67 1.49 -10.23 -0.73
C PHE A 67 2.77 -10.53 0.07
N SER A 68 3.96 -10.54 -0.54
CA SER A 68 5.24 -10.75 0.16
C SER A 68 5.52 -9.64 1.17
N SER A 69 4.97 -8.45 0.96
CA SER A 69 5.02 -7.36 1.93
C SER A 69 4.11 -7.56 3.16
N TYR A 70 3.46 -8.72 3.34
CA TYR A 70 2.55 -9.02 4.47
C TYR A 70 3.14 -9.93 5.55
N ASP A 71 4.41 -10.34 5.48
CA ASP A 71 5.06 -11.23 6.47
C ASP A 71 5.19 -10.64 7.90
N TRP A 72 4.69 -9.42 8.15
CA TRP A 72 4.72 -8.74 9.46
C TRP A 72 3.32 -8.48 10.06
N LEU A 73 2.26 -9.08 9.49
CA LEU A 73 0.87 -8.95 9.96
C LEU A 73 0.34 -10.22 10.64
N GLU A 74 1.21 -10.99 11.28
CA GLU A 74 0.81 -11.99 12.30
C GLU A 74 0.55 -11.35 13.66
#